data_AF-A0A850BNJ6-F1
#
_entry.id   AF-A0A850BNJ6-F1
#
_cell.length_a   1.000
_cell.length_b   1.000
_cell.length_c   1.000
_cell.angle_alpha   90.00
_cell.angle_beta   90.00
_cell.angle_gamma   90.00
#
_symmetry.space_group_name_H-M   'P 1'
#
loop_
_entity.id
_entity.type
_entity.pdbx_description
1 polymer ?
#
loop_
_entity_poly.entity_id
_entity_poly.type
_entity_poly.pdbx_seq_one_letter_code
_entity_poly.pdbx_strand_id
1 'polypeptide(L)'
;MRSSAGLIGIVVVGAACASTPGAEPHDMSAAQHEAMAASDEKTAAAHHSQYDPGARQKVCGGGDPKGRGIACWRAVVQSNEEHRRLEEKHRKMATDHRAASQALRDAEARSCRGIPEEDRDISPFTYREDIASVKPLIVTPPPPVKGGSSLSPAPVLRGAIIEFDAVPGMTEQWLQRVIDCHLARNSVLGHNVPEMEYCPLVPKGVTADVTATATGFEVRVDSTDGETAREVLRRAESLMARSSVP
;
A
#
# COMPACT_ATOMS: atom_id res chain seq x y z
N MET A 1 16.76 -48.96 0.20
CA MET A 1 17.04 -47.55 0.55
C MET A 1 15.69 -46.86 0.73
N ARG A 2 15.35 -46.44 1.96
CA ARG A 2 14.09 -45.77 2.29
C ARG A 2 14.39 -44.27 2.42
N SER A 3 13.82 -43.44 1.56
CA SER A 3 13.91 -41.98 1.67
C SER A 3 12.66 -41.46 2.38
N SER A 4 12.86 -40.94 3.59
CA SER A 4 11.85 -40.21 4.35
C SER A 4 11.83 -38.76 3.90
N ALA A 5 10.74 -38.31 3.28
CA ALA A 5 10.48 -36.91 3.00
C ALA A 5 9.82 -36.27 4.25
N GLY A 6 10.56 -35.40 4.94
CA GLY A 6 10.06 -34.60 6.04
C GLY A 6 9.45 -33.29 5.52
N LEU A 7 8.14 -33.16 5.61
CA LEU A 7 7.42 -31.89 5.41
C LEU A 7 7.46 -31.10 6.72
N ILE A 8 8.23 -30.01 6.75
CA ILE A 8 8.16 -29.00 7.80
C ILE A 8 7.10 -27.98 7.36
N GLY A 9 5.90 -28.10 7.94
CA GLY A 9 4.85 -27.10 7.80
C GLY A 9 5.12 -25.92 8.73
N ILE A 10 5.48 -24.77 8.16
CA ILE A 10 5.53 -23.50 8.89
C ILE A 10 4.08 -22.99 9.02
N VAL A 11 3.54 -23.04 10.24
CA VAL A 11 2.27 -22.41 10.59
C VAL A 11 2.55 -20.94 10.90
N VAL A 12 2.24 -20.05 9.95
CA VAL A 12 2.18 -18.61 10.20
C VAL A 12 0.87 -18.32 10.95
N VAL A 13 0.97 -18.10 12.26
CA VAL A 13 -0.18 -17.64 13.07
C VAL A 13 -0.38 -16.15 12.80
N GLY A 14 -1.24 -15.81 11.84
CA GLY A 14 -1.73 -14.45 11.65
C GLY A 14 -2.80 -14.13 12.70
N ALA A 15 -2.44 -13.36 13.71
CA ALA A 15 -3.43 -12.75 14.59
C ALA A 15 -4.21 -11.69 13.78
N ALA A 16 -5.44 -12.01 13.42
CA ALA A 16 -6.38 -11.07 12.80
C ALA A 16 -6.86 -10.06 13.86
N CYS A 17 -5.98 -9.16 14.27
CA CYS A 17 -6.38 -7.94 14.96
C CYS A 17 -7.14 -7.08 13.95
N ALA A 18 -8.34 -6.63 14.30
CA ALA A 18 -9.07 -5.65 13.49
C ALA A 18 -8.13 -4.47 13.18
N SER A 19 -7.82 -4.28 11.90
CA SER A 19 -6.93 -3.22 11.43
C SER A 19 -7.61 -1.87 11.65
N THR A 20 -6.84 -0.88 12.10
CA THR A 20 -7.31 0.51 12.07
C THR A 20 -7.52 0.90 10.60
N PRO A 21 -8.69 1.43 10.21
CA PRO A 21 -8.91 1.89 8.84
C PRO A 21 -7.85 2.92 8.44
N GLY A 22 -7.23 2.75 7.26
CA GLY A 22 -6.14 3.62 6.82
C GLY A 22 -4.76 3.25 7.40
N ALA A 23 -4.65 2.19 8.20
CA ALA A 23 -3.39 1.69 8.74
C ALA A 23 -2.90 0.42 8.03
N GLU A 24 -3.40 0.10 6.84
CA GLU A 24 -2.76 -0.92 6.00
C GLU A 24 -1.54 -0.31 5.31
N PRO A 25 -0.41 -1.04 5.14
CA PRO A 25 0.82 -0.48 4.60
C PRO A 25 0.66 0.27 3.28
N HIS A 26 -0.22 -0.18 2.38
CA HIS A 26 -0.37 0.47 1.07
C HIS A 26 -1.43 1.59 1.08
N ASP A 27 -2.08 1.91 2.20
CA ASP A 27 -3.09 2.98 2.27
C ASP A 27 -2.50 4.38 2.07
N MET A 28 -1.27 4.60 2.53
CA MET A 28 -0.55 5.86 2.42
C MET A 28 0.97 5.63 2.38
N SER A 29 1.75 6.68 2.13
CA SER A 29 3.22 6.62 2.23
C SER A 29 3.68 6.33 3.67
N ALA A 30 4.92 5.88 3.83
CA ALA A 30 5.53 5.72 5.16
C ALA A 30 5.55 7.04 5.93
N ALA A 31 5.82 8.16 5.26
CA ALA A 31 5.82 9.49 5.88
C ALA A 31 4.41 9.91 6.36
N GLN A 32 3.37 9.62 5.58
CA GLN A 32 1.99 9.90 5.97
C GLN A 32 1.54 9.02 7.15
N HIS A 33 1.95 7.75 7.19
CA HIS A 33 1.69 6.88 8.34
C HIS A 33 2.33 7.43 9.62
N GLU A 34 3.58 7.89 9.58
CA GLU A 34 4.21 8.54 10.75
C GLU A 34 3.49 9.82 11.17
N ALA A 35 3.06 10.64 10.20
CA ALA A 35 2.31 11.86 10.48
C ALA A 35 0.95 11.55 11.16
N MET A 36 0.24 10.53 10.70
CA MET A 36 -1.01 10.09 11.33
C MET A 36 -0.76 9.53 12.72
N ALA A 37 0.29 8.71 12.90
CA ALA A 37 0.66 8.19 14.20
C ALA A 37 0.94 9.31 15.23
N ALA A 38 1.70 10.34 14.83
CA ALA A 38 1.97 11.49 15.68
C ALA A 38 0.69 12.29 16.02
N SER A 39 -0.23 12.41 15.06
CA SER A 39 -1.54 13.05 15.28
C SER A 39 -2.38 12.29 16.31
N ASP A 40 -2.42 10.96 16.21
CA ASP A 40 -3.12 10.11 17.15
C ASP A 40 -2.51 10.14 18.54
N GLU A 41 -1.18 10.16 18.66
CA GLU A 41 -0.54 10.31 19.97
C GLU A 41 -0.85 11.63 20.65
N LYS A 42 -0.87 12.72 19.89
CA LYS A 42 -1.26 14.03 20.42
C LYS A 42 -2.70 13.99 20.94
N THR A 43 -3.59 13.32 20.22
CA THR A 43 -4.99 13.16 20.62
C THR A 43 -5.14 12.26 21.85
N ALA A 44 -4.39 11.15 21.90
CA ALA A 44 -4.31 10.28 23.07
C ALA A 44 -3.82 11.04 24.31
N ALA A 45 -2.77 11.86 24.18
CA ALA A 45 -2.26 12.69 25.27
C ALA A 45 -3.29 13.71 25.77
N ALA A 46 -4.08 14.29 24.86
CA ALA A 46 -5.17 15.19 25.22
C ALA A 46 -6.27 14.48 26.02
N HIS A 47 -6.65 13.25 25.64
CA HIS A 47 -7.60 12.44 26.42
C HIS A 47 -7.01 12.01 27.76
N HIS A 48 -5.74 11.60 27.80
CA HIS A 48 -5.03 11.26 29.03
C HIS A 48 -5.06 12.40 30.06
N SER A 49 -4.80 13.64 29.61
CA SER A 49 -4.81 14.81 30.49
C SER A 49 -6.18 15.16 31.08
N GLN A 50 -7.27 14.70 30.46
CA GLN A 50 -8.64 14.89 30.92
C GLN A 50 -9.17 13.71 31.75
N TYR A 51 -8.43 12.58 31.73
CA TYR A 51 -8.76 11.43 32.55
C TYR A 51 -8.24 11.65 33.99
N ASP A 52 -9.18 11.66 34.92
CA ASP A 52 -8.99 11.68 36.35
C ASP A 52 -9.77 10.49 36.94
N PRO A 53 -9.10 9.42 37.41
CA PRO A 53 -9.75 8.24 37.96
C PRO A 53 -10.52 8.53 39.26
N GLY A 54 -10.25 9.66 39.92
CA GLY A 54 -10.94 10.13 41.11
C GLY A 54 -12.07 11.11 40.83
N ALA A 55 -12.25 11.56 39.58
CA ALA A 55 -13.25 12.55 39.22
C ALA A 55 -14.65 12.01 39.52
N ARG A 56 -15.33 12.70 40.43
CA ARG A 56 -16.74 12.46 40.74
C ARG A 56 -17.53 13.72 40.41
N GLN A 57 -17.81 13.95 39.12
CA GLN A 57 -18.66 15.06 38.74
C GLN A 57 -20.12 14.73 39.08
N LYS A 58 -20.67 15.42 40.07
CA LYS A 58 -22.07 15.30 40.47
C LYS A 58 -22.92 16.12 39.50
N VAL A 59 -23.54 15.47 38.51
CA VAL A 59 -24.52 16.11 37.64
C VAL A 59 -25.92 15.82 38.16
N CYS A 60 -26.74 16.84 38.33
CA CYS A 60 -28.10 16.68 38.82
C CYS A 60 -28.97 16.10 37.69
N GLY A 61 -29.46 14.87 37.87
CA GLY A 61 -30.37 14.24 36.93
C GLY A 61 -31.72 14.96 36.90
N GLY A 62 -31.92 15.81 35.89
CA GLY A 62 -33.18 16.50 35.60
C GLY A 62 -33.39 17.79 36.40
N GLY A 63 -33.01 18.95 35.84
CA GLY A 63 -33.34 20.25 36.40
C GLY A 63 -33.04 21.40 35.45
N ASP A 64 -34.09 22.15 35.10
CA ASP A 64 -34.18 23.40 34.32
C ASP A 64 -32.85 24.21 34.22
N PRO A 65 -32.33 24.53 33.00
CA PRO A 65 -31.10 25.30 32.82
C PRO A 65 -31.14 26.73 33.39
N LYS A 66 -32.30 27.20 33.88
CA LYS A 66 -32.49 28.54 34.45
C LYS A 66 -32.24 28.68 35.96
N GLY A 67 -31.57 27.72 36.60
CA GLY A 67 -30.89 27.98 37.89
C GLY A 67 -31.80 28.31 39.08
N ARG A 68 -33.04 27.85 39.10
CA ARG A 68 -33.94 28.03 40.26
C ARG A 68 -33.74 26.93 41.31
N GLY A 69 -32.61 26.94 42.02
CA GLY A 69 -32.45 26.32 43.35
C GLY A 69 -33.01 24.92 43.63
N ILE A 70 -33.21 24.06 42.63
CA ILE A 70 -33.74 22.70 42.84
C ILE A 70 -32.63 21.87 43.46
N ALA A 71 -32.89 21.32 44.65
CA ALA A 71 -31.96 20.43 45.34
C ALA A 71 -31.60 19.21 44.47
N CYS A 72 -30.31 18.92 44.42
CA CYS A 72 -29.73 17.85 43.61
C CYS A 72 -29.90 16.48 44.31
N TRP A 73 -31.13 15.94 44.30
CA TRP A 73 -31.45 14.71 45.04
C TRP A 73 -30.85 13.44 44.41
N ARG A 74 -30.51 13.47 43.12
CA ARG A 74 -29.83 12.39 42.39
C ARG A 74 -28.63 12.95 41.61
N ALA A 75 -27.50 13.09 42.30
CA ALA A 75 -26.24 13.31 41.62
C ALA A 75 -25.82 12.03 40.91
N VAL A 76 -25.82 12.04 39.58
CA VAL A 76 -25.15 10.99 38.80
C VAL A 76 -23.67 11.35 38.78
N VAL A 77 -22.81 10.41 39.15
CA VAL A 77 -21.37 10.52 38.92
C VAL A 77 -21.16 10.28 37.44
N GLN A 78 -20.85 11.32 36.67
CA GLN A 78 -20.34 11.14 35.31
C GLN A 78 -18.89 10.70 35.41
N SER A 79 -18.62 9.44 35.05
CA SER A 79 -17.25 8.96 34.91
C SER A 79 -16.65 9.55 33.63
N ASN A 80 -15.38 9.92 33.67
CA ASN A 80 -14.60 10.30 32.48
C ASN A 80 -13.93 9.06 31.83
N GLU A 81 -14.51 7.88 32.03
CA GLU A 81 -14.02 6.62 31.44
C GLU A 81 -14.01 6.66 29.91
N GLU A 82 -14.84 7.52 29.31
CA GLU A 82 -14.77 7.79 27.88
C GLU A 82 -13.40 8.33 27.45
N HIS A 83 -12.78 9.23 28.22
CA HIS A 83 -11.43 9.72 27.92
C HIS A 83 -10.40 8.59 27.95
N ARG A 84 -10.47 7.69 28.95
CA ARG A 84 -9.59 6.51 28.99
C ARG A 84 -9.76 5.62 27.75
N ARG A 85 -11.01 5.33 27.37
CA ARG A 85 -11.32 4.52 26.18
C ARG A 85 -10.80 5.17 24.88
N LEU A 86 -10.97 6.49 24.75
CA LEU A 86 -10.50 7.23 23.58
C LEU A 86 -8.98 7.33 23.55
N GLU A 87 -8.33 7.56 24.69
CA GLU A 87 -6.86 7.49 24.83
C GLU A 87 -6.33 6.13 24.35
N GLU A 88 -6.87 5.02 24.85
CA GLU A 88 -6.49 3.67 24.45
C GLU A 88 -6.69 3.45 22.94
N LYS A 89 -7.83 3.91 22.41
CA LYS A 89 -8.12 3.83 20.96
C LYS A 89 -7.06 4.58 20.14
N HIS A 90 -6.76 5.84 20.50
CA HIS A 90 -5.78 6.64 19.77
C HIS A 90 -4.36 6.08 19.89
N ARG A 91 -3.96 5.56 21.06
CA ARG A 91 -2.67 4.85 21.19
C ARG A 91 -2.59 3.63 20.27
N LYS A 92 -3.68 2.87 20.16
CA LYS A 92 -3.74 1.73 19.24
C LYS A 92 -3.58 2.20 17.78
N MET A 93 -4.33 3.21 17.36
CA MET A 93 -4.24 3.74 15.98
C MET A 93 -2.83 4.25 15.66
N ALA A 94 -2.19 4.97 16.58
CA ALA A 94 -0.80 5.38 16.43
C ALA A 94 0.17 4.20 16.29
N THR A 95 -0.02 3.14 17.07
CA THR A 95 0.79 1.92 16.99
C THR A 95 0.60 1.22 15.66
N ASP A 96 -0.64 1.08 15.19
CA ASP A 96 -0.96 0.44 13.91
C ASP A 96 -0.33 1.23 12.74
N HIS A 97 -0.42 2.57 12.73
CA HIS A 97 0.19 3.40 11.69
C HIS A 97 1.72 3.28 11.67
N ARG A 98 2.38 3.26 12.83
CA ARG A 98 3.84 3.01 12.87
C ARG A 98 4.21 1.64 12.35
N ALA A 99 3.43 0.62 12.71
CA ALA A 99 3.66 -0.73 12.20
C ALA A 99 3.54 -0.77 10.66
N ALA A 100 2.58 -0.03 10.10
CA ALA A 100 2.42 0.11 8.64
C ALA A 100 3.59 0.83 7.97
N SER A 101 4.02 1.98 8.52
CA SER A 101 5.22 2.70 8.07
C SER A 101 6.47 1.82 8.11
N GLN A 102 6.68 1.10 9.21
CA GLN A 102 7.82 0.19 9.36
C GLN A 102 7.74 -0.96 8.35
N ALA A 103 6.56 -1.53 8.13
CA ALA A 103 6.37 -2.61 7.16
C ALA A 103 6.75 -2.17 5.73
N LEU A 104 6.39 -0.95 5.33
CA LEU A 104 6.80 -0.36 4.04
C LEU A 104 8.32 -0.23 3.95
N ARG A 105 8.96 0.36 4.96
CA ARG A 105 10.43 0.56 5.00
C ARG A 105 11.17 -0.77 4.99
N ASP A 106 10.69 -1.76 5.73
CA ASP A 106 11.27 -3.09 5.75
C ASP A 106 11.11 -3.82 4.41
N ALA A 107 9.99 -3.61 3.72
CA ALA A 107 9.77 -4.15 2.38
C ALA A 107 10.76 -3.54 1.37
N GLU A 108 10.91 -2.22 1.36
CA GLU A 108 11.91 -1.54 0.53
C GLU A 108 13.34 -2.02 0.85
N ALA A 109 13.72 -2.06 2.12
CA ALA A 109 15.05 -2.52 2.52
C ALA A 109 15.35 -3.98 2.13
N ARG A 110 14.33 -4.85 2.10
CA ARG A 110 14.48 -6.22 1.60
C ARG A 110 14.60 -6.26 0.08
N SER A 111 13.71 -5.60 -0.65
CA SER A 111 13.67 -5.62 -2.12
C SER A 111 14.90 -4.94 -2.73
N CYS A 112 15.36 -3.83 -2.16
CA CYS A 112 16.48 -3.04 -2.67
C CYS A 112 17.86 -3.51 -2.18
N ARG A 113 17.95 -4.61 -1.41
CA ARG A 113 19.22 -5.08 -0.86
C ARG A 113 20.21 -5.43 -1.96
N GLY A 114 21.35 -4.74 -1.98
CA GLY A 114 22.43 -4.97 -2.95
C GLY A 114 22.14 -4.45 -4.35
N ILE A 115 21.09 -3.64 -4.53
CA ILE A 115 20.86 -2.85 -5.74
C ILE A 115 21.67 -1.54 -5.63
N PRO A 116 22.49 -1.17 -6.63
CA PRO A 116 23.19 0.12 -6.65
C PRO A 116 22.23 1.29 -6.54
N GLU A 117 22.69 2.43 -6.01
CA GLU A 117 21.83 3.61 -5.86
C GLU A 117 21.30 4.12 -7.20
N GLU A 118 22.08 4.01 -8.27
CA GLU A 118 21.66 4.39 -9.63
C GLU A 118 20.44 3.57 -10.08
N ASP A 119 20.52 2.24 -10.01
CA ASP A 119 19.39 1.35 -10.33
C ASP A 119 18.21 1.48 -9.36
N ARG A 120 18.47 1.89 -8.11
CA ARG A 120 17.44 2.13 -7.07
C ARG A 120 16.69 3.43 -7.31
N ASP A 121 17.39 4.49 -7.72
CA ASP A 121 16.91 5.87 -7.81
C ASP A 121 16.36 6.21 -9.20
N ILE A 122 16.82 5.53 -10.24
CA ILE A 122 16.43 5.76 -11.63
C ILE A 122 15.51 4.63 -12.10
N SER A 123 14.33 5.00 -12.64
CA SER A 123 13.39 4.01 -13.19
C SER A 123 14.06 3.21 -14.31
N PRO A 124 13.88 1.88 -14.38
CA PRO A 124 14.37 1.09 -15.52
C PRO A 124 13.74 1.53 -16.85
N PHE A 125 12.61 2.24 -16.81
CA PHE A 125 11.93 2.80 -17.98
C PHE A 125 12.46 4.17 -18.42
N THR A 126 13.53 4.67 -17.76
CA THR A 126 14.24 5.89 -18.19
C THR A 126 15.03 5.65 -19.47
N TYR A 127 15.56 4.43 -19.64
CA TYR A 127 16.36 4.00 -20.80
C TYR A 127 15.44 3.65 -21.98
N ARG A 128 14.82 4.67 -22.58
CA ARG A 128 13.82 4.50 -23.65
C ARG A 128 14.39 3.92 -24.93
N GLU A 129 15.68 4.13 -25.16
CA GLU A 129 16.44 3.58 -26.28
C GLU A 129 16.50 2.05 -26.28
N ASP A 130 16.40 1.44 -25.10
CA ASP A 130 16.40 -0.02 -24.94
C ASP A 130 14.98 -0.62 -24.98
N ILE A 131 13.93 0.21 -25.13
CA ILE A 131 12.55 -0.26 -25.25
C ILE A 131 12.22 -0.53 -26.72
N ALA A 132 12.11 -1.81 -27.06
CA ALA A 132 11.80 -2.28 -28.39
C ALA A 132 10.32 -2.10 -28.73
N SER A 133 9.41 -2.39 -27.79
CA SER A 133 7.97 -2.23 -28.02
C SER A 133 7.15 -2.08 -26.74
N VAL A 134 5.93 -1.56 -26.89
CA VAL A 134 4.91 -1.52 -25.84
C VAL A 134 3.60 -2.03 -26.42
N LYS A 135 2.92 -2.91 -25.70
CA LYS A 135 1.63 -3.51 -26.08
C LYS A 135 0.67 -3.51 -24.88
N PRO A 136 -0.65 -3.46 -25.10
CA PRO A 136 -1.62 -3.61 -24.02
C PRO A 136 -1.60 -5.04 -23.46
N LEU A 137 -1.60 -5.17 -22.13
CA LEU A 137 -1.84 -6.45 -21.47
C LEU A 137 -3.35 -6.71 -21.42
N ILE A 138 -3.83 -7.57 -22.30
CA ILE A 138 -5.23 -8.01 -22.35
C ILE A 138 -5.32 -9.42 -21.78
N VAL A 139 -6.17 -9.64 -20.78
CA VAL A 139 -6.44 -10.98 -20.23
C VAL A 139 -7.90 -11.37 -20.45
N THR A 140 -8.13 -12.63 -20.74
CA THR A 140 -9.49 -13.21 -20.73
C THR A 140 -9.71 -13.84 -19.36
N PRO A 141 -10.63 -13.33 -18.52
CA PRO A 141 -10.86 -13.91 -17.21
C PRO A 141 -11.41 -15.35 -17.33
N PRO A 142 -11.20 -16.20 -16.33
CA PRO A 142 -11.81 -17.53 -16.33
C PRO A 142 -13.33 -17.42 -16.31
N PRO A 143 -14.06 -18.37 -16.93
CA PRO A 143 -15.51 -18.39 -16.87
C PRO A 143 -16.00 -18.56 -15.42
N PRO A 144 -17.17 -17.98 -15.06
CA PRO A 144 -17.72 -18.09 -13.71
C PRO A 144 -18.00 -19.55 -13.33
N VAL A 145 -17.54 -19.97 -12.14
CA VAL A 145 -17.52 -21.38 -11.69
C VAL A 145 -18.91 -21.95 -11.38
N LYS A 146 -19.99 -21.13 -11.33
CA LYS A 146 -21.36 -21.60 -11.05
C LYS A 146 -22.42 -20.86 -11.86
N GLY A 147 -23.21 -21.61 -12.63
CA GLY A 147 -24.54 -21.22 -13.13
C GLY A 147 -24.63 -20.01 -14.08
N GLY A 148 -23.50 -19.41 -14.46
CA GLY A 148 -23.45 -18.28 -15.38
C GLY A 148 -23.47 -18.72 -16.83
N SER A 149 -24.09 -17.89 -17.67
CA SER A 149 -24.21 -18.01 -19.14
C SER A 149 -22.96 -18.60 -19.83
N SER A 150 -23.17 -19.45 -20.85
CA SER A 150 -22.14 -20.05 -21.71
C SER A 150 -21.33 -19.04 -22.56
N LEU A 151 -21.45 -17.74 -22.30
CA LEU A 151 -20.69 -16.71 -22.99
C LEU A 151 -19.30 -16.63 -22.36
N SER A 152 -18.27 -16.87 -23.17
CA SER A 152 -16.88 -16.58 -22.80
C SER A 152 -16.80 -15.12 -22.34
N PRO A 153 -16.22 -14.84 -21.18
CA PRO A 153 -16.09 -13.46 -20.71
C PRO A 153 -15.27 -12.63 -21.68
N ALA A 154 -15.64 -11.35 -21.83
CA ALA A 154 -14.92 -10.44 -22.71
C ALA A 154 -13.47 -10.23 -22.22
N PRO A 155 -12.49 -10.07 -23.14
CA PRO A 155 -11.14 -9.69 -22.77
C PRO A 155 -11.11 -8.34 -22.03
N VAL A 156 -10.25 -8.22 -21.03
CA VAL A 156 -10.13 -7.04 -20.16
C VAL A 156 -8.70 -6.51 -20.19
N LEU A 157 -8.55 -5.19 -20.28
CA LEU A 157 -7.26 -4.53 -20.13
C LEU A 157 -6.79 -4.61 -18.68
N ARG A 158 -5.55 -5.07 -18.48
CA ARG A 158 -4.88 -5.23 -17.18
C ARG A 158 -3.62 -4.39 -17.03
N GLY A 159 -3.14 -3.75 -18.10
CA GLY A 159 -1.95 -2.90 -18.03
C GLY A 159 -1.17 -2.94 -19.33
N ALA A 160 0.14 -3.14 -19.24
CA ALA A 160 1.05 -3.12 -20.38
C ALA A 160 2.06 -4.26 -20.36
N ILE A 161 2.51 -4.62 -21.56
CA ILE A 161 3.66 -5.45 -21.82
C ILE A 161 4.71 -4.54 -22.46
N ILE A 162 5.87 -4.41 -21.84
CA ILE A 162 6.99 -3.62 -22.34
C ILE A 162 8.13 -4.58 -22.70
N GLU A 163 8.55 -4.56 -23.96
CA GLU A 163 9.67 -5.38 -24.45
C GLU A 163 10.94 -4.52 -24.46
N PHE A 164 11.98 -4.99 -23.77
CA PHE A 164 13.32 -4.42 -23.78
C PHE A 164 14.24 -5.25 -24.67
N ASP A 165 15.17 -4.59 -25.37
CA ASP A 165 16.30 -5.24 -26.02
C ASP A 165 17.29 -5.80 -24.97
N ALA A 166 18.05 -6.82 -25.35
CA ALA A 166 19.08 -7.39 -24.49
C ALA A 166 20.23 -6.40 -24.28
N VAL A 167 20.47 -6.02 -23.01
CA VAL A 167 21.62 -5.20 -22.61
C VAL A 167 22.76 -6.09 -22.07
N PRO A 168 24.03 -5.89 -22.47
CA PRO A 168 25.14 -6.66 -21.95
C PRO A 168 25.22 -6.67 -20.42
N GLY A 169 25.25 -7.86 -19.82
CA GLY A 169 25.34 -8.03 -18.36
C GLY A 169 23.99 -7.97 -17.62
N MET A 170 22.90 -7.61 -18.31
CA MET A 170 21.55 -7.68 -17.75
C MET A 170 21.04 -9.12 -17.77
N THR A 171 20.40 -9.56 -16.69
CA THR A 171 19.69 -10.85 -16.61
C THR A 171 18.25 -10.61 -16.20
N GLU A 172 17.36 -11.57 -16.50
CA GLU A 172 15.96 -11.55 -16.07
C GLU A 172 15.85 -11.38 -14.54
N GLN A 173 16.67 -12.14 -13.80
CA GLN A 173 16.66 -12.09 -12.33
C GLN A 173 17.15 -10.75 -11.80
N TRP A 174 18.10 -10.11 -12.49
CA TRP A 174 18.56 -8.77 -12.09
C TRP A 174 17.49 -7.72 -12.35
N LEU A 175 16.91 -7.70 -13.56
CA LEU A 175 15.87 -6.75 -13.93
C LEU A 175 14.62 -6.90 -13.03
N GLN A 176 14.20 -8.12 -12.72
CA GLN A 176 13.12 -8.37 -11.76
C GLN A 176 13.41 -7.75 -10.40
N ARG A 177 14.63 -7.90 -9.87
CA ARG A 177 15.00 -7.33 -8.56
C ARG A 177 15.01 -5.81 -8.57
N VAL A 178 15.45 -5.19 -9.67
CA VAL A 178 15.36 -3.72 -9.83
C VAL A 178 13.90 -3.29 -9.81
N ILE A 179 13.04 -3.96 -10.58
CA ILE A 179 11.60 -3.66 -10.62
C ILE A 179 10.94 -3.84 -9.24
N ASP A 180 11.22 -4.92 -8.53
CA ASP A 180 10.70 -5.18 -7.18
C ASP A 180 11.13 -4.10 -6.19
N CYS A 181 12.38 -3.63 -6.30
CA CYS A 181 12.88 -2.50 -5.52
C CYS A 181 12.10 -1.21 -5.83
N HIS A 182 11.87 -0.90 -7.11
CA HIS A 182 11.08 0.27 -7.53
C HIS A 182 9.63 0.23 -7.03
N LEU A 183 8.98 -0.93 -7.12
CA LEU A 183 7.61 -1.10 -6.59
C LEU A 183 7.55 -0.87 -5.07
N ALA A 184 8.51 -1.42 -4.33
CA ALA A 184 8.60 -1.23 -2.89
C ALA A 184 8.89 0.23 -2.51
N ARG A 185 9.83 0.88 -3.21
CA ARG A 185 10.12 2.31 -3.03
C ARG A 185 8.92 3.19 -3.35
N ASN A 186 8.23 2.95 -4.45
CA ASN A 186 7.02 3.71 -4.80
C ASN A 186 5.94 3.57 -3.73
N SER A 187 5.84 2.40 -3.08
CA SER A 187 4.94 2.20 -1.93
C SER A 187 5.37 3.06 -0.73
N VAL A 188 6.67 3.11 -0.41
CA VAL A 188 7.21 3.99 0.65
C VAL A 188 6.92 5.46 0.38
N LEU A 189 7.03 5.88 -0.89
CA LEU A 189 6.77 7.25 -1.35
C LEU A 189 5.27 7.56 -1.56
N GLY A 190 4.38 6.57 -1.43
CA GLY A 190 2.94 6.73 -1.55
C GLY A 190 2.42 6.92 -2.98
N HIS A 191 3.14 6.40 -3.98
CA HIS A 191 2.72 6.41 -5.40
C HIS A 191 2.47 7.81 -6.00
N ASN A 192 2.96 8.87 -5.34
CA ASN A 192 2.88 10.24 -5.83
C ASN A 192 4.29 10.79 -6.06
N VAL A 193 4.80 10.58 -7.27
CA VAL A 193 6.15 10.94 -7.71
C VAL A 193 6.04 11.70 -9.04
N PRO A 194 5.74 13.02 -9.00
CA PRO A 194 5.55 13.84 -10.20
C PRO A 194 6.73 13.79 -11.17
N GLU A 195 7.95 13.64 -10.65
CA GLU A 195 9.17 13.53 -11.44
C GLU A 195 9.24 12.22 -12.27
N MET A 196 8.38 11.23 -11.96
CA MET A 196 8.29 9.93 -12.64
C MET A 196 6.90 9.69 -13.25
N GLU A 197 6.25 10.74 -13.76
CA GLU A 197 4.94 10.67 -14.42
C GLU A 197 4.87 9.69 -15.61
N TYR A 198 6.01 9.36 -16.23
CA TYR A 198 6.11 8.40 -17.33
C TYR A 198 6.33 6.96 -16.87
N CYS A 199 6.68 6.71 -15.61
CA CYS A 199 7.06 5.38 -15.13
C CYS A 199 5.80 4.52 -14.89
N PRO A 200 5.66 3.37 -15.57
CA PRO A 200 4.48 2.50 -15.42
C PRO A 200 4.42 1.75 -14.08
N LEU A 201 5.49 1.77 -13.27
CA LEU A 201 5.52 1.13 -11.94
C LEU A 201 5.01 2.03 -10.80
N VAL A 202 4.72 3.30 -11.10
CA VAL A 202 4.28 4.28 -10.09
C VAL A 202 2.85 4.07 -9.61
N PRO A 203 1.84 3.79 -10.47
CA PRO A 203 0.46 3.65 -10.03
C PRO A 203 0.30 2.63 -8.89
N LYS A 204 -0.63 2.90 -7.97
CA LYS A 204 -0.86 2.03 -6.80
C LYS A 204 -1.45 0.68 -7.22
N GLY A 205 -1.05 -0.39 -6.54
CA GLY A 205 -1.63 -1.72 -6.73
C GLY A 205 -1.22 -2.41 -8.04
N VAL A 206 -0.14 -1.94 -8.67
CA VAL A 206 0.48 -2.63 -9.80
C VAL A 206 1.42 -3.73 -9.31
N THR A 207 1.50 -4.80 -10.08
CA THR A 207 2.53 -5.84 -9.98
C THR A 207 3.29 -5.91 -11.28
N ALA A 208 4.54 -6.36 -11.25
CA ALA A 208 5.30 -6.57 -12.48
C ALA A 208 6.13 -7.85 -12.44
N ASP A 209 6.20 -8.52 -13.58
CA ASP A 209 7.02 -9.71 -13.81
C ASP A 209 7.88 -9.56 -15.06
N VAL A 210 9.08 -10.12 -15.00
CA VAL A 210 10.06 -10.14 -16.08
C VAL A 210 10.21 -11.56 -16.60
N THR A 211 10.16 -11.72 -17.91
CA THR A 211 10.48 -12.97 -18.60
C THR A 211 11.56 -12.73 -19.65
N ALA A 212 12.61 -13.55 -19.69
CA ALA A 212 13.57 -13.50 -20.78
C ALA A 212 12.92 -13.93 -22.12
N THR A 213 13.27 -13.22 -23.19
CA THR A 213 12.87 -13.55 -24.56
C THR A 213 14.10 -13.94 -25.39
N ALA A 214 13.89 -14.28 -26.66
CA ALA A 214 15.00 -14.57 -27.57
C ALA A 214 15.90 -13.34 -27.85
N THR A 215 15.37 -12.12 -27.70
CA THR A 215 16.05 -10.88 -28.08
C THR A 215 16.25 -9.91 -26.91
N GLY A 216 15.76 -10.23 -25.71
CA GLY A 216 15.86 -9.37 -24.54
C GLY A 216 14.92 -9.80 -23.43
N PHE A 217 14.06 -8.89 -22.97
CA PHE A 217 13.18 -9.11 -21.83
C PHE A 217 11.77 -8.61 -22.10
N GLU A 218 10.78 -9.32 -21.59
CA GLU A 218 9.39 -8.86 -21.53
C GLU A 218 9.09 -8.49 -20.08
N VAL A 219 8.63 -7.26 -19.86
CA VAL A 219 8.15 -6.77 -18.57
C VAL A 219 6.65 -6.60 -18.65
N ARG A 220 5.91 -7.44 -17.92
CA ARG A 220 4.47 -7.36 -17.81
C ARG A 220 4.11 -6.56 -16.57
N VAL A 221 3.41 -5.44 -16.74
CA VAL A 221 2.89 -4.62 -15.64
C VAL A 221 1.37 -4.78 -15.60
N ASP A 222 0.87 -5.31 -14.49
CA ASP A 222 -0.53 -5.73 -14.30
C ASP A 222 -1.17 -4.97 -13.13
N SER A 223 -2.43 -4.57 -13.29
CA SER A 223 -3.35 -4.20 -12.23
C SER A 223 -4.71 -4.83 -12.43
N THR A 224 -5.34 -5.25 -11.33
CA THR A 224 -6.74 -5.70 -11.30
C THR A 224 -7.74 -4.55 -11.36
N ASP A 225 -7.29 -3.32 -11.08
CA ASP A 225 -8.11 -2.12 -11.19
C ASP A 225 -8.07 -1.57 -12.63
N GLY A 226 -9.24 -1.36 -13.22
CA GLY A 226 -9.34 -0.95 -14.62
C GLY A 226 -8.85 0.49 -14.87
N GLU A 227 -8.96 1.39 -13.89
CA GLU A 227 -8.41 2.75 -14.00
C GLU A 227 -6.89 2.74 -13.95
N THR A 228 -6.34 2.04 -12.95
CA THR A 228 -4.89 1.84 -12.83
C THR A 228 -4.31 1.15 -14.06
N ALA A 229 -4.96 0.11 -14.59
CA ALA A 229 -4.53 -0.58 -15.80
C ALA A 229 -4.46 0.35 -17.03
N ARG A 230 -5.43 1.26 -17.19
CA ARG A 230 -5.41 2.28 -18.25
C ARG A 230 -4.28 3.27 -18.05
N GLU A 231 -4.03 3.69 -16.82
CA GLU A 231 -2.94 4.61 -16.49
C GLU A 231 -1.56 3.97 -16.74
N VAL A 232 -1.38 2.70 -16.36
CA VAL A 232 -0.17 1.92 -16.68
C VAL A 232 0.08 1.91 -18.19
N LEU A 233 -0.94 1.58 -18.99
CA LEU A 233 -0.82 1.56 -20.45
C LEU A 233 -0.47 2.95 -21.01
N ARG A 234 -1.18 4.00 -20.58
CA ARG A 234 -0.93 5.38 -21.02
C ARG A 234 0.53 5.79 -20.75
N ARG A 235 1.05 5.47 -19.56
CA ARG A 235 2.45 5.75 -19.18
C ARG A 235 3.42 4.96 -20.03
N ALA A 236 3.18 3.66 -20.21
CA ALA A 236 4.02 2.80 -21.04
C ALA A 236 4.07 3.28 -22.51
N GLU A 237 2.93 3.63 -23.09
CA GLU A 237 2.86 4.17 -24.46
C GLU A 237 3.65 5.49 -24.61
N SER A 238 3.68 6.32 -23.56
CA SER A 238 4.46 7.56 -23.55
C SER A 238 5.98 7.35 -23.60
N LEU A 239 6.46 6.14 -23.30
CA LEU A 239 7.87 5.77 -23.42
C LEU A 239 8.28 5.67 -24.90
N MET A 240 7.37 5.20 -25.76
CA MET A 240 7.57 5.06 -27.21
C MET A 240 7.42 6.39 -27.97
N ALA A 241 6.72 7.36 -27.38
CA ALA A 241 6.66 8.71 -27.91
C ALA A 241 8.05 9.33 -27.80
N ARG A 242 8.84 9.19 -28.87
CA ARG A 242 10.16 9.81 -29.00
C ARG A 242 10.06 11.27 -28.57
N SER A 243 10.90 11.68 -27.63
CA SER A 243 11.31 13.08 -27.55
C SER A 243 11.93 13.41 -28.89
N SER A 244 11.13 13.99 -29.79
CA SER A 244 11.64 14.78 -30.89
C SER A 244 12.30 15.98 -30.24
N VAL A 245 13.58 15.83 -29.89
CA VAL A 245 14.44 16.98 -29.65
C VAL A 245 14.72 17.55 -31.04
N PRO A 246 14.34 18.81 -31.35
CA PRO A 246 14.77 19.48 -32.58
C PRO A 246 16.30 19.63 -32.63
#